data_AF-A0A418RDH3-F1
#
_entry.id   AF-A0A418RDH3-F1
#
_cell.length_a   1.000
_cell.length_b   1.000
_cell.length_c   1.000
_cell.angle_alpha   90.00
_cell.angle_beta   90.00
_cell.angle_gamma   90.00
#
_symmetry.space_group_name_H-M   'P 1'
#
loop_
_entity.id
_entity.type
_entity.pdbx_description
1 polymer ?
#
loop_
_entity_poly.entity_id
_entity_poly.type
_entity_poly.pdbx_seq_one_letter_code
_entity_poly.pdbx_strand_id
1 'polypeptide(L)'
;MDKIIEKLAALGIPGLILLILVGISGFAGAAAVTSSLAMLGGPFGMLGGVAMLGIISLVAASISKYGFENLLLAMVMRLSEKGHTKQEVIDTVNKMLISKDLKRKIIRIVEISFKDANAGE
;
A
#
# COMPACT_ATOMS: atom_id res chain seq x y z
N MET A 1 3.27 -30.93 5.19
CA MET A 1 3.41 -29.71 4.36
C MET A 1 2.08 -28.98 4.27
N ASP A 2 1.01 -29.70 4.00
CA ASP A 2 -0.35 -29.19 3.77
C ASP A 2 -0.90 -28.30 4.90
N LYS A 3 -0.75 -28.71 6.16
CA LYS A 3 -1.20 -27.89 7.32
C LYS A 3 -0.52 -26.53 7.43
N ILE A 4 0.74 -26.39 6.98
CA ILE A 4 1.47 -25.12 7.02
C ILE A 4 1.02 -24.24 5.85
N ILE A 5 0.84 -24.84 4.66
CA ILE A 5 0.31 -24.17 3.48
C ILE A 5 -1.10 -23.64 3.77
N GLU A 6 -1.96 -24.44 4.40
CA GLU A 6 -3.32 -24.04 4.77
C GLU A 6 -3.33 -22.86 5.76
N LYS A 7 -2.43 -22.85 6.75
CA LYS A 7 -2.27 -21.73 7.69
C LYS A 7 -1.74 -20.46 7.01
N LEU A 8 -0.78 -20.59 6.09
CA LEU A 8 -0.27 -19.45 5.32
C LEU A 8 -1.31 -18.91 4.34
N ALA A 9 -2.07 -19.79 3.69
CA ALA A 9 -3.17 -19.43 2.80
C ALA A 9 -4.29 -18.73 3.56
N ALA A 10 -4.61 -19.15 4.79
CA ALA A 10 -5.56 -18.47 5.66
C ALA A 10 -5.15 -17.03 6.01
N LEU A 11 -3.85 -16.73 5.98
CA LEU A 11 -3.31 -15.39 6.21
C LEU A 11 -3.26 -14.54 4.93
N GLY A 12 -3.47 -15.14 3.74
CA GLY A 12 -3.55 -14.45 2.45
C GLY A 12 -2.24 -13.77 2.01
N ILE A 13 -2.35 -12.61 1.39
CA ILE A 13 -1.21 -11.78 0.93
C ILE A 13 -0.20 -11.49 2.07
N PRO A 14 -0.64 -11.11 3.29
CA PRO A 14 0.26 -10.98 4.43
C PRO A 14 1.08 -12.25 4.73
N GLY A 15 0.48 -13.44 4.58
CA GLY A 15 1.18 -14.73 4.77
C GLY A 15 2.29 -14.97 3.75
N LEU A 16 2.07 -14.58 2.49
CA LEU A 16 3.09 -14.68 1.44
C LEU A 16 4.28 -13.74 1.71
N ILE A 17 4.02 -12.51 2.16
CA ILE A 17 5.08 -11.54 2.51
C ILE A 17 5.91 -12.08 3.67
N LEU A 18 5.26 -12.61 4.71
CA LEU A 18 5.95 -13.19 5.85
C LEU A 18 6.80 -14.40 5.44
N LEU A 19 6.29 -15.27 4.56
CA LEU A 19 7.03 -16.43 4.06
C LEU A 19 8.32 -16.02 3.33
N ILE A 20 8.26 -14.99 2.49
CA ILE A 20 9.42 -14.46 1.77
C ILE A 20 10.46 -13.92 2.76
N LEU A 21 10.02 -13.12 3.75
CA LEU A 21 10.91 -12.55 4.76
C LEU A 21 11.61 -13.65 5.58
N VAL A 22 10.87 -14.66 6.01
CA VAL A 22 11.43 -15.83 6.71
C VAL A 22 12.47 -16.53 5.84
N GLY A 23 12.20 -16.70 4.55
CA GLY A 23 13.10 -17.33 3.59
C GLY A 23 14.43 -16.60 3.40
N ILE A 24 14.45 -15.27 3.51
CA ILE A 24 15.67 -14.46 3.38
C ILE A 24 16.34 -14.12 4.71
N SER A 25 15.72 -14.46 5.85
CA SER A 25 16.20 -14.05 7.19
C SER A 25 17.50 -14.75 7.64
N GLY A 26 17.84 -15.91 7.06
CA GLY A 26 19.00 -16.72 7.47
C GLY A 26 18.86 -17.45 8.81
N PHE A 27 17.73 -17.27 9.51
CA PHE A 27 17.41 -17.96 10.76
C PHE A 27 16.45 -19.13 10.52
N ALA A 28 16.28 -19.99 11.52
CA ALA A 28 15.35 -21.11 11.48
C ALA A 28 14.31 -21.05 12.61
N GLY A 29 13.15 -21.67 12.38
CA GLY A 29 12.09 -21.81 13.39
C GLY A 29 11.56 -20.47 13.89
N ALA A 30 11.33 -20.35 15.20
CA ALA A 30 10.74 -19.16 15.81
C ALA A 30 11.63 -17.91 15.63
N ALA A 31 12.96 -18.06 15.63
CA ALA A 31 13.88 -16.95 15.43
C ALA A 31 13.74 -16.33 14.03
N ALA A 32 13.45 -17.14 13.01
CA ALA A 32 13.19 -16.65 11.65
C ALA A 32 11.92 -15.80 11.58
N VAL A 33 10.87 -16.22 12.28
CA VAL A 33 9.61 -15.47 12.36
C VAL A 33 9.84 -14.15 13.10
N THR A 34 10.42 -14.18 14.30
CA THR A 34 10.65 -12.97 15.10
C THR A 34 11.55 -11.97 14.39
N SER A 35 12.65 -12.42 13.79
CA SER A 35 13.56 -11.54 13.02
C SER A 35 12.88 -10.95 11.79
N SER A 36 12.07 -11.74 11.07
CA SER A 36 11.31 -11.26 9.90
C SER A 36 10.27 -10.20 10.28
N LEU A 37 9.53 -10.41 11.37
CA LEU A 37 8.60 -9.39 11.86
C LEU A 37 9.34 -8.16 12.37
N ALA A 38 10.46 -8.32 13.08
CA ALA A 38 11.27 -7.20 13.51
C ALA A 38 11.84 -6.40 12.33
N MET A 39 12.27 -7.10 11.27
CA MET A 39 12.72 -6.48 10.01
C MET A 39 11.58 -5.69 9.35
N LEU A 40 10.38 -6.26 9.28
CA LEU A 40 9.22 -5.57 8.71
C LEU A 40 8.78 -4.36 9.54
N GLY A 41 8.86 -4.45 10.87
CA GLY A 41 8.50 -3.37 11.79
C GLY A 41 9.58 -2.31 11.98
N GLY A 42 10.80 -2.57 11.50
CA GLY A 42 11.95 -1.68 11.62
C GLY A 42 12.19 -1.23 13.08
N PRO A 43 12.17 0.07 13.38
CA PRO A 43 12.46 0.60 14.72
C PRO A 43 11.46 0.16 15.79
N PHE A 44 10.24 -0.23 15.41
CA PHE A 44 9.22 -0.73 16.33
C PHE A 44 9.32 -2.24 16.58
N GLY A 45 10.34 -2.90 16.00
CA GLY A 45 10.60 -4.32 16.17
C GLY A 45 9.40 -5.19 15.79
N MET A 46 9.26 -6.33 16.47
CA MET A 46 8.24 -7.34 16.15
C MET A 46 6.81 -6.78 16.22
N LEU A 47 6.51 -5.90 17.18
CA LEU A 47 5.18 -5.30 17.31
C LEU A 47 4.83 -4.45 16.10
N GLY A 48 5.79 -3.65 15.60
CA GLY A 48 5.65 -2.93 14.34
C GLY A 48 5.40 -3.86 13.17
N GLY A 49 6.07 -5.00 13.12
CA GLY A 49 5.90 -6.01 12.08
C GLY A 49 4.48 -6.56 12.02
N VAL A 50 3.93 -6.94 13.18
CA VAL A 50 2.53 -7.41 13.28
C VAL A 50 1.56 -6.32 12.80
N ALA A 51 1.73 -5.09 13.29
CA ALA A 51 0.88 -3.97 12.90
C ALA A 51 0.96 -3.70 11.39
N MET A 52 2.16 -3.75 10.81
CA MET A 52 2.38 -3.53 9.38
C MET A 52 1.74 -4.62 8.52
N LEU A 53 1.80 -5.89 8.93
CA LEU A 53 1.05 -6.97 8.26
C LEU A 53 -0.46 -6.70 8.28
N GLY A 54 -0.99 -6.17 9.39
CA GLY A 54 -2.39 -5.74 9.49
C GLY A 54 -2.73 -4.65 8.46
N ILE A 55 -1.90 -3.61 8.36
CA ILE A 55 -2.10 -2.51 7.39
C ILE A 55 -2.04 -3.04 5.95
N ILE A 56 -1.03 -3.85 5.63
CA ILE A 56 -0.90 -4.47 4.30
C ILE A 56 -2.12 -5.32 3.98
N SER A 57 -2.66 -6.06 4.96
CA SER A 57 -3.89 -6.84 4.78
C SER A 57 -5.08 -5.96 4.40
N LEU A 58 -5.25 -4.80 5.05
CA LEU A 58 -6.33 -3.86 4.75
C LEU A 58 -6.17 -3.24 3.35
N VAL A 59 -4.95 -2.87 2.99
CA VAL A 59 -4.63 -2.34 1.65
C VAL A 59 -4.89 -3.41 0.59
N ALA A 60 -4.44 -4.64 0.81
CA ALA A 60 -4.66 -5.77 -0.08
C ALA A 60 -6.16 -6.06 -0.29
N ALA A 61 -6.94 -6.07 0.79
CA ALA A 61 -8.40 -6.24 0.70
C ALA A 61 -9.06 -5.09 -0.08
N SER A 62 -8.60 -3.85 0.13
CA SER A 62 -9.10 -2.69 -0.58
C SER A 62 -8.79 -2.77 -2.08
N ILE A 63 -7.56 -3.17 -2.45
CA ILE A 63 -7.16 -3.34 -3.85
C ILE A 63 -7.99 -4.44 -4.50
N SER A 64 -8.19 -5.56 -3.80
CA SER A 64 -9.01 -6.67 -4.31
C SER A 64 -10.46 -6.27 -4.53
N LYS A 65 -11.01 -5.35 -3.72
CA LYS A 65 -12.41 -4.94 -3.79
C LYS A 65 -12.66 -3.82 -4.81
N TYR A 66 -11.78 -2.82 -4.86
CA TYR A 66 -12.02 -1.59 -5.63
C TYR A 66 -11.14 -1.48 -6.88
N GLY A 67 -10.08 -2.29 -6.98
CA GLY A 67 -9.07 -2.16 -8.01
C GLY A 67 -8.03 -1.08 -7.67
N PHE A 68 -6.79 -1.31 -8.07
CA PHE A 68 -5.66 -0.42 -7.78
C PHE A 68 -5.88 1.01 -8.33
N GLU A 69 -6.35 1.12 -9.57
CA GLU A 69 -6.56 2.41 -10.23
C GLU A 69 -7.61 3.27 -9.51
N ASN A 70 -8.75 2.70 -9.13
CA ASN A 70 -9.81 3.45 -8.44
C ASN A 70 -9.36 3.91 -7.06
N LEU A 71 -8.57 3.09 -6.34
CA LEU A 71 -8.00 3.49 -5.05
C LEU A 71 -7.02 4.65 -5.20
N LEU A 72 -6.16 4.62 -6.22
CA LEU A 72 -5.24 5.72 -6.49
C LEU A 72 -6.00 7.02 -6.80
N LEU A 73 -7.04 6.94 -7.63
CA LEU A 73 -7.89 8.10 -7.95
C LEU A 73 -8.56 8.66 -6.69
N ALA A 74 -9.18 7.81 -5.88
CA ALA A 74 -9.83 8.22 -4.64
C ALA A 74 -8.82 8.86 -3.65
N MET A 75 -7.60 8.32 -3.56
CA MET A 75 -6.55 8.88 -2.72
C MET A 75 -6.12 10.27 -3.18
N VAL A 76 -5.94 10.45 -4.48
CA VAL A 76 -5.53 11.72 -5.09
C VAL A 76 -6.63 12.79 -4.96
N MET A 77 -7.90 12.41 -5.12
CA MET A 77 -9.02 13.31 -4.84
C MET A 77 -9.07 13.72 -3.38
N ARG A 78 -8.90 12.77 -2.45
CA ARG A 78 -8.79 13.03 -1.00
C ARG A 78 -7.63 13.96 -0.64
N LEU A 79 -6.50 13.90 -1.36
CA LEU A 79 -5.39 14.85 -1.14
C LEU A 79 -5.79 16.25 -1.59
N SER A 80 -6.47 16.36 -2.72
CA SER A 80 -6.98 17.64 -3.24
C SER A 80 -7.97 18.30 -2.28
N GLU A 81 -8.84 17.51 -1.63
CA GLU A 81 -9.79 17.97 -0.61
C GLU A 81 -9.13 18.41 0.71
N LYS A 82 -7.96 17.84 1.03
CA LYS A 82 -7.25 18.11 2.30
C LYS A 82 -6.38 19.37 2.27
N GLY A 83 -6.56 20.24 1.27
CA GLY A 83 -5.86 21.52 1.15
C GLY A 83 -4.48 21.42 0.50
N HIS A 84 -4.13 20.29 -0.11
CA HIS A 84 -2.94 20.22 -0.95
C HIS A 84 -3.12 21.05 -2.22
N THR A 85 -2.05 21.68 -2.69
CA THR A 85 -2.13 22.42 -3.95
C THR A 85 -2.14 21.47 -5.14
N LYS A 86 -2.74 21.92 -6.25
CA LYS A 86 -2.70 21.19 -7.53
C LYS A 86 -1.28 20.76 -7.90
N GLN A 87 -0.30 21.64 -7.72
CA GLN A 87 1.10 21.39 -8.06
C GLN A 87 1.69 20.26 -7.21
N GLU A 88 1.46 20.27 -5.90
CA GLU A 88 1.94 19.23 -4.97
C GLU A 88 1.41 17.84 -5.33
N VAL A 89 0.12 17.77 -5.68
CA VAL A 89 -0.53 16.51 -6.06
C VAL A 89 0.04 16.00 -7.39
N ILE A 90 0.20 16.87 -8.39
CA ILE A 90 0.78 16.49 -9.69
C ILE A 90 2.24 16.03 -9.54
N ASP A 91 3.04 16.75 -8.75
CA ASP A 91 4.44 16.38 -8.49
C ASP A 91 4.56 15.04 -7.78
N THR A 92 3.64 14.76 -6.84
CA THR A 92 3.55 13.46 -6.17
C THR A 92 3.24 12.35 -7.17
N VAL A 93 2.23 12.54 -8.04
CA VAL A 93 1.86 11.56 -9.08
C VAL A 93 3.00 11.32 -10.07
N ASN A 94 3.74 12.37 -10.44
CA ASN A 94 4.87 12.26 -11.35
C ASN A 94 6.01 11.40 -10.78
N LYS A 95 6.22 11.44 -9.45
CA LYS A 95 7.22 10.64 -8.74
C LYS A 95 6.81 9.17 -8.54
N MET A 96 5.54 8.82 -8.72
CA MET A 96 5.06 7.44 -8.54
C MET A 96 5.60 6.49 -9.61
N LEU A 97 5.92 5.26 -9.23
CA LEU A 97 6.34 4.18 -10.13
C LEU A 97 5.13 3.47 -10.78
N ILE A 98 4.36 4.22 -11.58
CA ILE A 98 3.18 3.73 -12.30
C ILE A 98 3.29 4.03 -13.81
N SER A 99 2.42 3.40 -14.62
CA SER A 99 2.44 3.57 -16.08
C SER A 99 2.20 5.04 -16.49
N LYS A 100 2.80 5.45 -17.61
CA LYS A 100 2.62 6.80 -18.16
C LYS A 100 1.16 7.11 -18.45
N ASP A 101 0.39 6.12 -18.88
CA ASP A 101 -1.05 6.26 -19.16
C ASP A 101 -1.85 6.54 -17.89
N LEU A 102 -1.54 5.81 -16.81
CA LEU A 102 -2.19 6.02 -15.53
C LEU A 102 -1.84 7.39 -14.93
N LYS A 103 -0.57 7.83 -15.04
CA LYS A 103 -0.18 9.20 -14.66
C LYS A 103 -1.00 10.25 -15.39
N ARG A 104 -1.09 10.14 -16.72
CA ARG A 104 -1.87 11.09 -17.56
C ARG A 104 -3.34 11.13 -17.15
N LYS A 105 -3.94 9.96 -16.88
CA LYS A 105 -5.34 9.89 -16.44
C LYS A 105 -5.55 10.54 -15.07
N ILE A 106 -4.68 10.28 -14.11
CA ILE A 106 -4.75 10.87 -12.76
C ILE A 106 -4.59 12.39 -12.84
N ILE A 107 -3.57 12.89 -13.56
CA ILE A 107 -3.30 14.33 -13.70
C ILE A 107 -4.50 15.05 -14.32
N ARG A 108 -5.10 14.47 -15.38
CA ARG A 108 -6.32 15.03 -15.99
C ARG A 108 -7.47 15.17 -14.98
N ILE A 109 -7.68 14.17 -14.14
CA ILE A 109 -8.75 14.19 -13.13
C ILE A 109 -8.46 15.28 -12.08
N VAL A 110 -7.21 15.38 -11.62
CA VAL A 110 -6.77 16.46 -10.71
C VAL A 110 -7.03 17.84 -11.32
N GLU A 111 -6.66 18.04 -12.58
CA GLU A 111 -6.88 19.31 -13.27
C GLU A 111 -8.35 19.73 -13.34
N ILE A 112 -9.24 18.77 -13.58
CA ILE A 112 -10.70 18.99 -13.59
C ILE A 112 -11.19 19.33 -12.19
N SER A 113 -10.84 18.54 -11.17
CA SER A 113 -11.29 18.75 -9.79
C SER A 113 -10.90 20.12 -9.21
N PHE A 114 -9.69 20.60 -9.50
CA PHE A 114 -9.27 21.94 -9.06
C PHE A 114 -9.91 23.09 -9.86
N LYS A 115 -10.28 22.85 -11.12
CA LYS A 115 -11.01 23.85 -11.92
C LYS A 115 -12.44 24.02 -11.42
N ASP A 116 -13.11 22.93 -11.07
CA ASP A 116 -14.49 22.95 -10.57
C ASP A 116 -14.57 23.60 -9.18
N ALA A 117 -13.56 23.40 -8.32
CA ALA A 117 -13.46 24.07 -7.02
C ALA A 117 -13.35 25.60 -7.12
N ASN A 118 -12.68 26.11 -8.16
CA ASN A 118 -12.48 27.55 -8.39
C ASN A 118 -13.57 28.20 -9.26
N ALA A 119 -14.52 27.42 -9.81
CA ALA A 119 -15.61 27.93 -10.63
C ALA A 119 -16.92 28.16 -9.84
N GLY A 120 -16.93 27.79 -8.56
CA GLY A 120 -18.04 27.99 -7.62
C GLY A 120 -17.87 29.20 -6.68
N GLU A 121 -16.82 30.00 -6.89
CA GLU A 121 -16.61 31.32 -6.27
C GLU A 121 -16.90 32.44 -7.28
#